data_AF-A0A6N8X4J0-F1
#
_entry.id   AF-A0A6N8X4J0-F1
#
_cell.length_a   1.000
_cell.length_b   1.000
_cell.length_c   1.000
_cell.angle_alpha   90.00
_cell.angle_beta   90.00
_cell.angle_gamma   90.00
#
_symmetry.space_group_name_H-M   'P 1'
#
loop_
_entity.id
_entity.type
_entity.pdbx_description
1 polymer ?
#
loop_
_entity_poly.entity_id
_entity_poly.type
_entity_poly.pdbx_seq_one_letter_code
_entity_poly.pdbx_strand_id
1 'polypeptide(L)'
;MARTRRSRRSYGAGEWGRNRVRVFPDLKTGLYQMEWRENGRRLTRSLGHRDWARAKKQADEFAAGFASPDLNGKAEAEPEPLTLERLFDIYGEEVTPAKGEKSRRHDRVATAMFLRFFGTDRRPDTLSRRDWDRFIRARRTGRVGLSGKPVGDRTIEWDLAFLMAVLNW
;
A
#
# COMPACT_ATOMS: atom_id res chain seq x y z
N MET A 1 -34.35 16.98 44.75
CA MET A 1 -34.37 16.23 43.48
C MET A 1 -33.23 15.22 43.47
N ALA A 2 -33.54 13.92 43.51
CA ALA A 2 -32.54 12.86 43.56
C ALA A 2 -31.77 12.75 42.23
N ARG A 3 -30.44 12.87 42.28
CA ARG A 3 -29.56 12.60 41.13
C ARG A 3 -29.63 11.10 40.81
N THR A 4 -30.43 10.73 39.82
CA THR A 4 -30.48 9.37 39.26
C THR A 4 -29.05 8.98 38.86
N ARG A 5 -28.48 7.94 39.50
CA ARG A 5 -27.18 7.37 39.11
C ARG A 5 -27.29 6.88 37.67
N ARG A 6 -26.75 7.67 36.72
CA ARG A 6 -26.70 7.30 35.29
C ARG A 6 -25.92 5.99 35.18
N SER A 7 -26.56 4.94 34.67
CA SER A 7 -25.93 3.62 34.57
C SER A 7 -24.70 3.72 33.66
N ARG A 8 -23.52 3.39 34.20
CA ARG A 8 -22.22 3.34 33.48
C ARG A 8 -22.14 2.13 32.53
N ARG A 9 -23.26 1.79 31.87
CA ARG A 9 -23.34 0.61 31.00
C ARG A 9 -22.48 0.85 29.77
N SER A 10 -21.37 0.13 29.67
CA SER A 10 -20.57 0.04 28.46
C SER A 10 -20.58 -1.39 27.95
N TYR A 11 -20.62 -1.55 26.63
CA TYR A 11 -20.62 -2.84 25.96
C TYR A 11 -19.52 -2.85 24.91
N GLY A 12 -18.88 -4.00 24.71
CA GLY A 12 -17.89 -4.19 23.66
C GLY A 12 -18.30 -5.35 22.77
N ALA A 13 -18.34 -5.10 21.47
CA ALA A 13 -18.60 -6.09 20.42
C ALA A 13 -17.31 -6.35 19.61
N GLY A 14 -17.19 -7.55 19.02
CA GLY A 14 -16.04 -7.93 18.19
C GLY A 14 -14.78 -8.36 18.95
N GLU A 15 -13.81 -8.89 18.20
CA GLU A 15 -12.53 -9.41 18.63
C GLU A 15 -11.47 -8.32 18.79
N TRP A 16 -10.62 -8.44 19.81
CA TRP A 16 -9.53 -7.50 20.05
C TRP A 16 -8.51 -7.56 18.91
N GLY A 17 -8.12 -6.39 18.37
CA GLY A 17 -7.17 -6.30 17.25
C GLY A 17 -7.75 -6.50 15.85
N ARG A 18 -9.03 -6.88 15.72
CA ARG A 18 -9.71 -7.05 14.42
C ARG A 18 -10.84 -6.04 14.21
N ASN A 19 -11.93 -6.21 14.94
CA ASN A 19 -13.18 -5.45 14.76
C ASN A 19 -13.77 -4.99 16.09
N ARG A 20 -12.91 -4.63 17.06
CA ARG A 20 -13.37 -4.24 18.40
C ARG A 20 -14.10 -2.90 18.35
N VAL A 21 -15.37 -2.93 18.74
CA VAL A 21 -16.23 -1.77 18.86
C VAL A 21 -16.69 -1.65 20.31
N ARG A 22 -16.69 -0.44 20.85
CA ARG A 22 -17.15 -0.15 22.21
C ARG A 22 -18.29 0.86 22.18
N VAL A 23 -19.38 0.57 22.86
CA VAL A 23 -20.47 1.51 23.10
C VAL A 23 -20.49 1.95 24.56
N PHE A 24 -20.65 3.25 24.79
CA PHE A 24 -20.74 3.85 26.12
C PHE A 24 -21.59 5.13 26.10
N PRO A 25 -22.23 5.52 27.22
CA PRO A 25 -22.99 6.75 27.29
C PRO A 25 -22.05 7.95 27.42
N ASP A 26 -22.33 9.02 26.67
CA ASP A 26 -21.75 10.33 26.95
C ASP A 26 -22.28 10.83 28.31
N LEU A 27 -21.35 11.13 29.22
CA LEU A 27 -21.65 11.57 30.57
C LEU A 27 -22.38 12.92 30.60
N LYS A 28 -22.23 13.76 29.57
CA LYS A 28 -22.88 15.08 29.49
C LYS A 28 -24.30 14.95 28.94
N THR A 29 -24.43 14.45 27.72
CA THR A 29 -25.72 14.43 26.99
C THR A 29 -26.58 13.19 27.27
N GLY A 30 -25.98 12.11 27.79
CA GLY A 30 -26.62 10.81 28.01
C GLY A 30 -26.86 10.03 26.72
N LEU A 31 -26.43 10.53 25.55
CA LEU A 31 -26.50 9.83 24.27
C LEU A 31 -25.44 8.74 24.23
N TYR A 32 -25.76 7.61 23.63
CA TYR A 32 -24.75 6.57 23.41
C TYR A 32 -23.77 6.99 22.33
N GLN A 33 -22.50 6.70 22.56
CA GLN A 33 -21.40 6.83 21.64
C GLN A 33 -20.82 5.46 21.32
N MET A 34 -20.27 5.35 20.13
CA MET A 34 -19.57 4.18 19.63
C MET A 34 -18.12 4.57 19.33
N GLU A 35 -17.17 3.78 19.82
CA GLU A 35 -15.73 3.95 19.62
C GLU A 35 -15.16 2.70 18.95
N TRP A 36 -14.29 2.88 17.96
CA TRP A 36 -13.57 1.80 17.29
C TRP A 36 -12.16 2.29 16.88
N ARG A 37 -11.35 1.37 16.37
CA ARG A 37 -10.04 1.69 15.80
C ARG A 37 -10.01 1.42 14.30
N GLU A 38 -9.38 2.31 13.56
CA GLU A 38 -9.16 2.21 12.11
C GLU A 38 -7.77 2.79 11.80
N ASN A 39 -6.92 2.03 11.09
CA ASN A 39 -5.54 2.42 10.76
C ASN A 39 -4.73 2.94 11.97
N GLY A 40 -4.87 2.28 13.12
CA GLY A 40 -4.21 2.67 14.37
C GLY A 40 -4.80 3.90 15.06
N ARG A 41 -5.72 4.62 14.42
CA ARG A 41 -6.43 5.78 14.99
C ARG A 41 -7.70 5.34 15.69
N ARG A 42 -8.02 6.02 16.78
CA ARG A 42 -9.26 5.81 17.53
C ARG A 42 -10.32 6.78 17.03
N LEU A 43 -11.42 6.25 16.53
CA LEU A 43 -12.55 7.01 16.03
C LEU A 43 -13.72 6.87 17.00
N THR A 44 -14.55 7.91 17.09
CA THR A 44 -15.73 7.94 17.95
C THR A 44 -16.88 8.61 17.21
N ARG A 45 -18.06 8.01 17.30
CA ARG A 45 -19.30 8.51 16.69
C ARG A 45 -20.43 8.49 17.71
N SER A 46 -21.21 9.58 17.76
CA SER A 46 -22.46 9.60 18.54
C SER A 46 -23.56 8.83 17.81
N LEU A 47 -24.32 8.01 18.54
CA LEU A 47 -25.49 7.28 18.03
C LEU A 47 -26.77 8.15 18.04
N GLY A 48 -26.74 9.32 18.68
CA GLY A 48 -27.85 10.27 18.67
C GLY A 48 -29.08 9.85 19.49
N HIS A 49 -29.04 8.72 20.22
CA HIS A 49 -30.14 8.28 21.07
C HIS A 49 -29.67 7.73 22.43
N ARG A 50 -30.63 7.57 23.36
CA ARG A 50 -30.43 7.04 24.71
C ARG A 50 -30.94 5.60 24.90
N ASP A 51 -31.36 4.96 23.81
CA ASP A 51 -31.81 3.56 23.81
C ASP A 51 -30.62 2.60 23.87
N TRP A 52 -30.54 1.81 24.95
CA TRP A 52 -29.46 0.85 25.20
C TRP A 52 -29.55 -0.41 24.34
N ALA A 53 -30.76 -0.95 24.14
CA ALA A 53 -30.94 -2.17 23.37
C ALA A 53 -30.60 -1.92 21.89
N ARG A 54 -31.04 -0.76 21.38
CA ARG A 54 -30.67 -0.27 20.05
C ARG A 54 -29.16 -0.05 19.92
N ALA A 55 -28.53 0.58 20.92
CA ALA A 55 -27.10 0.85 20.89
C ALA A 55 -26.25 -0.42 20.89
N LYS A 56 -26.68 -1.46 21.64
CA LYS A 56 -26.05 -2.78 21.63
C LYS A 56 -26.17 -3.44 20.25
N LYS A 57 -27.39 -3.48 19.69
CA LYS A 57 -27.64 -4.05 18.37
C LYS A 57 -26.80 -3.37 17.29
N GLN A 58 -26.73 -2.03 17.32
CA GLN A 58 -25.88 -1.28 16.39
C GLN A 58 -24.38 -1.53 16.60
N ALA A 59 -23.92 -1.81 17.82
CA ALA A 59 -22.54 -2.19 18.07
C ALA A 59 -22.22 -3.58 17.47
N ASP A 60 -23.13 -4.54 17.65
CA ASP A 60 -23.00 -5.89 17.11
C ASP A 60 -23.06 -5.86 15.57
N GLU A 61 -23.98 -5.09 14.98
CA GLU A 61 -24.08 -4.85 13.53
C GLU A 61 -22.84 -4.15 12.98
N PHE A 62 -22.32 -3.14 13.68
CA PHE A 62 -21.12 -2.41 13.26
C PHE A 62 -19.86 -3.30 13.34
N ALA A 63 -19.72 -4.08 14.40
CA ALA A 63 -18.65 -5.07 14.54
C ALA A 63 -18.77 -6.21 13.49
N ALA A 64 -19.99 -6.64 13.18
CA ALA A 64 -20.25 -7.58 12.09
C ALA A 64 -20.01 -6.97 10.70
N GLY A 65 -20.24 -5.66 10.53
CA GLY A 65 -19.93 -4.92 9.30
C GLY A 65 -18.43 -4.86 9.00
N PHE A 66 -17.56 -4.90 10.03
CA PHE A 66 -16.13 -5.16 9.85
C PHE A 66 -15.82 -6.60 9.46
N ALA A 67 -16.70 -7.56 9.75
CA ALA A 67 -16.56 -8.96 9.34
C ALA A 67 -17.12 -9.21 7.92
N SER A 68 -17.91 -8.28 7.37
CA SER A 68 -18.25 -8.25 5.95
C SER A 68 -17.07 -7.65 5.16
N PRO A 69 -16.60 -8.33 4.09
CA PRO A 69 -15.50 -7.85 3.23
C PRO A 69 -15.80 -6.51 2.52
N ASP A 70 -17.02 -5.99 2.60
CA ASP A 70 -17.45 -4.91 1.70
C ASP A 70 -17.54 -3.54 2.35
N LEU A 71 -17.28 -3.39 3.66
CA LEU A 71 -17.42 -2.10 4.33
C LEU A 71 -16.21 -1.61 5.15
N ASN A 72 -15.17 -2.43 5.34
CA ASN A 72 -13.89 -1.91 5.83
C ASN A 72 -12.66 -2.74 5.47
N GLY A 73 -12.77 -3.53 4.42
CA GLY A 73 -11.66 -4.34 3.97
C GLY A 73 -12.09 -5.06 2.72
N LYS A 74 -11.75 -4.46 1.56
CA LYS A 74 -11.09 -5.29 0.57
C LYS A 74 -10.20 -6.22 1.40
N ALA A 75 -10.54 -7.51 1.43
CA ALA A 75 -9.48 -8.48 1.41
C ALA A 75 -8.68 -7.99 0.21
N GLU A 76 -7.65 -7.18 0.46
CA GLU A 76 -6.60 -6.98 -0.50
C GLU A 76 -6.21 -8.43 -0.74
N ALA A 77 -6.73 -9.02 -1.81
CA ALA A 77 -6.02 -10.09 -2.50
C ALA A 77 -4.59 -9.58 -2.45
N GLU A 78 -3.72 -10.26 -1.70
CA GLU A 78 -2.40 -9.73 -1.33
C GLU A 78 -1.90 -8.98 -2.56
N PRO A 79 -1.69 -7.64 -2.45
CA PRO A 79 -1.54 -6.82 -3.63
C PRO A 79 -0.54 -7.52 -4.52
N GLU A 80 -0.95 -7.82 -5.76
CA GLU A 80 -0.15 -8.66 -6.65
C GLU A 80 1.30 -8.21 -6.52
N PRO A 81 2.22 -9.12 -6.14
CA PRO A 81 3.53 -8.72 -5.67
C PRO A 81 4.18 -7.84 -6.73
N LEU A 82 4.56 -6.61 -6.36
CA LEU A 82 5.10 -5.63 -7.29
C LEU A 82 6.23 -6.28 -8.09
N THR A 83 6.02 -6.41 -9.40
CA THR A 83 7.01 -6.95 -10.33
C THR A 83 7.83 -5.82 -10.93
N LEU A 84 8.97 -6.17 -11.53
CA LEU A 84 9.79 -5.21 -12.27
C LEU A 84 9.01 -4.62 -13.44
N GLU A 85 8.25 -5.43 -14.19
CA GLU A 85 7.39 -4.93 -15.28
C GLU A 85 6.42 -3.88 -14.78
N ARG A 86 5.67 -4.20 -13.72
CA ARG A 86 4.69 -3.27 -13.17
C ARG A 86 5.33 -1.98 -12.64
N LEU A 87 6.50 -2.09 -11.99
CA LEU A 87 7.24 -0.92 -11.51
C LEU A 87 7.71 -0.02 -12.66
N PHE A 88 8.28 -0.60 -13.71
CA PHE A 88 8.73 0.16 -14.88
C PHE A 88 7.57 0.80 -15.65
N ASP A 89 6.42 0.13 -15.74
CA ASP A 89 5.22 0.67 -16.38
C ASP A 89 4.72 1.91 -15.64
N ILE A 90 4.53 1.81 -14.32
CA ILE A 90 4.08 2.93 -13.49
C ILE A 90 5.08 4.10 -13.59
N TYR A 91 6.37 3.83 -13.45
CA TYR A 91 7.39 4.88 -13.60
C TYR A 91 7.37 5.51 -15.01
N GLY A 92 7.15 4.70 -16.04
CA GLY A 92 7.04 5.12 -17.43
C GLY A 92 5.81 5.99 -17.71
N GLU A 93 4.72 5.79 -16.97
CA GLU A 93 3.48 6.56 -17.04
C GLU A 93 3.56 7.84 -16.21
N GLU A 94 4.14 7.78 -15.01
CA GLU A 94 4.07 8.88 -14.04
C GLU A 94 5.29 9.82 -14.10
N VAL A 95 6.49 9.28 -14.36
CA VAL A 95 7.75 10.04 -14.23
C VAL A 95 8.39 10.33 -15.58
N THR A 96 8.46 9.33 -16.47
CA THR A 96 9.11 9.49 -17.77
C THR A 96 8.52 10.61 -18.64
N PRO A 97 7.20 10.89 -18.68
CA PRO A 97 6.64 11.92 -19.58
C PRO A 97 7.15 13.34 -19.30
N ALA A 98 7.47 13.63 -18.03
CA ALA A 98 8.01 14.92 -17.58
C ALA A 98 9.49 15.13 -17.97
N LYS A 99 10.19 14.09 -18.41
CA LYS A 99 11.60 14.19 -18.84
C LYS A 99 11.72 14.71 -20.27
N GLY A 100 12.90 15.27 -20.58
CA GLY A 100 13.25 15.67 -21.95
C GLY A 100 13.27 14.50 -22.95
N GLU A 101 13.06 14.77 -24.23
CA GLU A 101 12.87 13.75 -25.28
C GLU A 101 13.96 12.68 -25.32
N LYS A 102 15.22 13.09 -25.28
CA LYS A 102 16.37 12.18 -25.26
C LYS A 102 16.32 11.22 -24.07
N SER A 103 15.96 11.73 -22.90
CA SER A 103 15.81 10.92 -21.68
C SER A 103 14.64 9.97 -21.80
N ARG A 104 13.49 10.40 -22.35
CA ARG A 104 12.34 9.50 -22.60
C ARG A 104 12.69 8.34 -23.52
N ARG A 105 13.44 8.61 -24.59
CA ARG A 105 13.91 7.57 -25.51
C ARG A 105 14.86 6.60 -24.80
N HIS A 106 15.77 7.13 -23.97
CA HIS A 106 16.67 6.31 -23.17
C HIS A 106 15.90 5.42 -22.20
N ASP A 107 15.00 5.99 -21.39
CA ASP A 107 14.16 5.26 -20.43
C ASP A 107 13.45 4.08 -21.11
N ARG A 108 12.78 4.30 -22.26
CA ARG A 108 12.09 3.22 -23.00
C ARG A 108 13.02 2.09 -23.43
N VAL A 109 14.19 2.43 -23.99
CA VAL A 109 15.18 1.43 -24.43
C VAL A 109 15.78 0.69 -23.24
N ALA A 110 16.07 1.40 -22.16
CA ALA A 110 16.66 0.84 -20.96
C ALA A 110 15.66 -0.07 -20.21
N THR A 111 14.39 0.33 -20.10
CA THR A 111 13.30 -0.50 -19.55
C THR A 111 13.22 -1.84 -20.27
N ALA A 112 13.08 -1.82 -21.60
CA ALA A 112 13.01 -3.06 -22.39
C ALA A 112 14.25 -3.95 -22.20
N MET A 113 15.42 -3.34 -22.09
CA MET A 113 16.68 -4.05 -21.84
C MET A 113 16.72 -4.68 -20.44
N PHE A 114 16.29 -3.96 -19.40
CA PHE A 114 16.28 -4.45 -18.03
C PHE A 114 15.26 -5.57 -17.83
N LEU A 115 14.04 -5.42 -18.34
CA LEU A 115 13.02 -6.47 -18.27
C LEU A 115 13.47 -7.74 -18.98
N ARG A 116 14.10 -7.62 -20.16
CA ARG A 116 14.68 -8.77 -20.86
C ARG A 116 15.82 -9.45 -20.08
N PHE A 117 16.59 -8.70 -19.30
CA PHE A 117 17.76 -9.23 -18.58
C PHE A 117 17.43 -9.82 -17.20
N PHE A 118 16.55 -9.15 -16.44
CA PHE A 118 16.19 -9.55 -15.08
C PHE A 118 14.91 -10.39 -15.02
N GLY A 119 14.05 -10.31 -16.05
CA GLY A 119 12.72 -10.93 -16.09
C GLY A 119 11.62 -9.94 -15.69
N THR A 120 10.46 -10.08 -16.31
CA THR A 120 9.27 -9.23 -16.09
C THR A 120 8.67 -9.44 -14.70
N ASP A 121 8.49 -10.71 -14.31
CA ASP A 121 7.83 -11.12 -13.06
C ASP A 121 8.74 -11.05 -11.83
N ARG A 122 10.00 -10.63 -12.01
CA ARG A 122 10.96 -10.55 -10.92
C ARG A 122 10.54 -9.46 -9.96
N ARG A 123 10.53 -9.73 -8.65
CA ARG A 123 10.26 -8.72 -7.63
C ARG A 123 11.48 -7.78 -7.45
N PRO A 124 11.30 -6.45 -7.37
CA PRO A 124 12.40 -5.49 -7.20
C PRO A 124 13.25 -5.74 -5.95
N ASP A 125 12.62 -6.11 -4.83
CA ASP A 125 13.26 -6.35 -3.53
C ASP A 125 14.18 -7.59 -3.50
N THR A 126 14.08 -8.45 -4.52
CA THR A 126 14.94 -9.62 -4.68
C THR A 126 16.17 -9.35 -5.55
N LEU A 127 16.35 -8.12 -6.07
CA LEU A 127 17.56 -7.74 -6.77
C LEU A 127 18.73 -7.65 -5.80
N SER A 128 19.83 -8.30 -6.16
CA SER A 128 21.02 -8.37 -5.31
C SER A 128 22.22 -7.68 -5.94
N ARG A 129 23.28 -7.47 -5.14
CA ARG A 129 24.58 -7.01 -5.66
C ARG A 129 25.13 -7.94 -6.76
N ARG A 130 24.84 -9.24 -6.69
CA ARG A 130 25.27 -10.20 -7.71
C ARG A 130 24.58 -9.95 -9.05
N ASP A 131 23.30 -9.58 -9.04
CA ASP A 131 22.54 -9.23 -10.25
C ASP A 131 23.09 -7.95 -10.89
N TRP A 132 23.42 -6.96 -10.05
CA TRP A 132 24.08 -5.72 -10.45
C TRP A 132 25.41 -5.99 -11.18
N ASP A 133 26.31 -6.75 -10.56
CA ASP A 133 27.60 -7.06 -11.17
C ASP A 133 27.45 -7.95 -12.42
N ARG A 134 26.43 -8.82 -12.46
CA ARG A 134 26.09 -9.63 -13.65
C ARG A 134 25.66 -8.73 -14.80
N PHE A 135 24.82 -7.73 -14.54
CA PHE A 135 24.40 -6.76 -15.55
C PHE A 135 25.59 -5.99 -16.11
N ILE A 136 26.46 -5.43 -15.25
CA ILE A 136 27.64 -4.67 -15.68
C ILE A 136 28.50 -5.49 -16.64
N ARG A 137 28.84 -6.73 -16.26
CA ARG A 137 29.65 -7.61 -17.11
C ARG A 137 28.96 -7.90 -18.44
N ALA A 138 27.67 -8.22 -18.42
CA ALA A 138 26.93 -8.56 -19.63
C ALA A 138 26.72 -7.35 -20.55
N ARG A 139 26.53 -6.16 -19.99
CA ARG A 139 26.40 -4.91 -20.75
C ARG A 139 27.73 -4.49 -21.36
N ARG A 140 28.83 -4.58 -20.61
CA ARG A 140 30.20 -4.28 -21.07
C ARG A 140 30.62 -5.17 -22.23
N THR A 141 30.23 -6.45 -22.25
CA THR A 141 30.55 -7.37 -23.35
C THR A 141 29.56 -7.31 -24.52
N GLY A 142 28.50 -6.50 -24.44
CA GLY A 142 27.47 -6.40 -25.47
C GLY A 142 26.43 -7.52 -25.45
N ARG A 143 26.49 -8.44 -24.49
CA ARG A 143 25.49 -9.51 -24.30
C ARG A 143 24.10 -8.94 -23.95
N VAL A 144 24.06 -7.73 -23.40
CA VAL A 144 22.85 -7.01 -23.03
C VAL A 144 22.78 -5.69 -23.78
N GLY A 145 21.60 -5.38 -24.33
CA GLY A 145 21.34 -4.24 -25.20
C GLY A 145 20.85 -4.64 -26.59
N LEU A 146 20.27 -3.68 -27.31
CA LEU A 146 19.67 -3.93 -28.63
C LEU A 146 20.71 -4.17 -29.73
N SER A 147 21.89 -3.56 -29.63
CA SER A 147 22.91 -3.61 -30.69
C SER A 147 23.78 -4.87 -30.65
N GLY A 148 23.77 -5.62 -29.55
CA GLY A 148 24.72 -6.73 -29.34
C GLY A 148 26.19 -6.29 -29.21
N LYS A 149 26.46 -4.98 -29.13
CA LYS A 149 27.82 -4.42 -29.11
C LYS A 149 28.24 -4.03 -27.69
N PRO A 150 29.54 -4.19 -27.34
CA PRO A 150 30.12 -3.60 -26.14
C PRO A 150 29.80 -2.11 -26.03
N VAL A 151 29.60 -1.64 -24.80
CA VAL A 151 29.43 -0.22 -24.51
C VAL A 151 30.45 0.22 -23.46
N GLY A 152 30.80 1.50 -23.50
CA GLY A 152 31.73 2.09 -22.52
C GLY A 152 31.07 2.32 -21.16
N ASP A 153 31.91 2.53 -20.14
CA ASP A 153 31.48 2.66 -18.75
C ASP A 153 30.49 3.81 -18.54
N ARG A 154 30.60 4.89 -19.31
CA ARG A 154 29.66 6.02 -19.23
C ARG A 154 28.23 5.63 -19.61
N THR A 155 28.06 4.72 -20.57
CA THR A 155 26.74 4.21 -20.95
C THR A 155 26.19 3.29 -19.87
N ILE A 156 27.05 2.43 -19.30
CA ILE A 156 26.66 1.53 -18.20
C ILE A 156 26.23 2.34 -16.98
N GLU A 157 26.99 3.38 -16.63
CA GLU A 157 26.64 4.30 -15.55
C GLU A 157 25.29 4.95 -15.78
N TRP A 158 25.02 5.43 -17.00
CA TRP A 158 23.74 6.06 -17.32
C TRP A 158 22.56 5.07 -17.23
N ASP A 159 22.74 3.86 -17.77
CA ASP A 159 21.76 2.77 -17.67
C ASP A 159 21.46 2.46 -16.18
N LEU A 160 22.50 2.34 -15.35
CA LEU A 160 22.37 2.03 -13.92
C LEU A 160 21.81 3.18 -13.09
N ALA A 161 22.10 4.42 -13.44
CA ALA A 161 21.51 5.59 -12.81
C ALA A 161 20.00 5.63 -13.05
N PHE A 162 19.55 5.26 -14.26
CA PHE A 162 18.13 5.10 -14.53
C PHE A 162 17.51 3.97 -13.70
N LEU A 163 18.14 2.80 -13.63
CA LEU A 163 17.66 1.69 -12.79
C LEU A 163 17.51 2.12 -11.32
N MET A 164 18.50 2.83 -10.77
CA MET A 164 18.42 3.36 -9.41
C MET A 164 17.32 4.39 -9.24
N ALA A 165 17.09 5.25 -10.23
CA ALA A 165 16.00 6.23 -10.18
C ALA A 165 14.63 5.54 -10.12
N VAL A 166 14.45 4.40 -10.79
CA VAL A 166 13.22 3.61 -10.75
C VAL A 166 13.07 2.87 -9.42
N LEU A 167 14.13 2.24 -8.91
CA LEU A 167 14.07 1.45 -7.68
C LEU A 167 13.92 2.27 -6.39
N ASN A 168 14.27 3.56 -6.42
CA ASN A 168 14.19 4.46 -5.25
C ASN A 168 13.09 5.52 -5.36
N TRP A 169 12.26 5.45 -6.40
CA TRP A 169 11.06 6.26 -6.53
C TRP A 169 9.95 5.69 -5.65
#